data_AF-A0A182ALG3-F1
#
_entry.id   AF-A0A182ALG3-F1
#
_cell.length_a   1.000
_cell.length_b   1.000
_cell.length_c   1.000
_cell.angle_alpha   90.00
_cell.angle_beta   90.00
_cell.angle_gamma   90.00
#
_symmetry.space_group_name_H-M   'P 1'
#
loop_
_entity.id
_entity.type
_entity.pdbx_description
1 polymer ?
#
loop_
_entity_poly.entity_id
_entity_poly.type
_entity_poly.pdbx_seq_one_letter_code
_entity_poly.pdbx_strand_id
1 'polypeptide(L)'
;MLPIETMASPSALPTTLPRLLFRGGCAAAATLALALGSFTPAIGQDSAPPERLTPAQREKIFPERKALLLKQQQQSLKIQETYLRCTKAANNQDALRNCKKADRQAQQKLRAETRDQMRKIYERNGIQAPVGGPGKGRKGTKGKGSAGA
;
A
#
# COMPACT_ATOMS: atom_id res chain seq x y z
N MET A 1 -36.83 -1.87 38.79
CA MET A 1 -38.11 -2.01 38.09
C MET A 1 -37.88 -1.77 36.60
N LEU A 2 -37.71 -2.90 35.90
CA LEU A 2 -38.18 -3.30 34.56
C LEU A 2 -38.26 -2.32 33.36
N PRO A 3 -38.18 -2.88 32.13
CA PRO A 3 -37.27 -2.49 31.06
C PRO A 3 -38.00 -2.12 29.76
N ILE A 4 -37.29 -1.59 28.75
CA ILE A 4 -37.81 -1.52 27.37
C ILE A 4 -36.71 -1.87 26.35
N GLU A 5 -36.92 -3.04 25.75
CA GLU A 5 -36.76 -3.48 24.35
C GLU A 5 -35.43 -3.27 23.61
N THR A 6 -34.72 -4.35 23.25
CA THR A 6 -34.83 -5.08 21.97
C THR A 6 -34.97 -4.19 20.73
N MET A 7 -33.94 -4.15 19.89
CA MET A 7 -34.05 -4.57 18.49
C MET A 7 -32.68 -5.00 17.95
N ALA A 8 -32.57 -6.31 17.72
CA ALA A 8 -31.65 -6.87 16.74
C ALA A 8 -32.19 -6.55 15.34
N SER A 9 -31.31 -6.19 14.40
CA SER A 9 -31.63 -6.34 12.98
C SER A 9 -30.36 -6.63 12.18
N PRO A 10 -30.23 -7.84 11.60
CA PRO A 10 -29.23 -8.15 10.59
C PRO A 10 -29.78 -7.83 9.19
N SER A 11 -29.00 -7.17 8.34
CA SER A 11 -29.32 -7.00 6.92
C SER A 11 -28.00 -7.03 6.14
N ALA A 12 -27.61 -8.21 5.65
CA ALA A 12 -27.99 -8.76 4.35
C ALA A 12 -27.30 -8.00 3.20
N LEU A 13 -26.25 -8.64 2.68
CA LEU A 13 -25.61 -8.32 1.41
C LEU A 13 -26.63 -8.41 0.26
N PRO A 14 -26.62 -7.47 -0.70
CA PRO A 14 -27.15 -7.74 -2.03
C PRO A 14 -26.02 -8.21 -2.97
N THR A 15 -26.10 -9.49 -3.28
CA THR A 15 -25.58 -10.11 -4.51
C THR A 15 -26.36 -9.58 -5.73
N THR A 16 -25.74 -9.63 -6.92
CA THR A 16 -26.30 -9.50 -8.30
C THR A 16 -26.28 -8.13 -9.04
N LEU A 17 -25.21 -7.97 -9.86
CA LEU A 17 -25.11 -7.71 -11.32
C LEU A 17 -25.98 -6.65 -12.04
N PRO A 18 -25.42 -5.97 -13.07
CA PRO A 18 -25.69 -6.43 -14.45
C PRO A 18 -24.51 -6.36 -15.43
N ARG A 19 -24.56 -7.31 -16.39
CA ARG A 19 -23.87 -7.33 -17.69
C ARG A 19 -24.30 -6.14 -18.54
N LEU A 20 -23.33 -5.42 -19.13
CA LEU A 20 -23.47 -4.65 -20.37
C LEU A 20 -22.14 -4.80 -21.14
N LEU A 21 -22.07 -5.65 -22.17
CA LEU A 21 -22.30 -5.31 -23.58
C LEU A 21 -21.32 -4.25 -24.14
N PHE A 22 -20.09 -4.69 -24.43
CA PHE A 22 -19.31 -4.24 -25.59
C PHE A 22 -19.12 -5.52 -26.43
N ARG A 23 -19.86 -5.83 -27.50
CA ARG A 23 -20.17 -5.12 -28.75
C ARG A 23 -18.93 -4.55 -29.45
N GLY A 24 -18.29 -5.41 -30.24
CA GLY A 24 -17.59 -5.03 -31.47
C GLY A 24 -16.13 -5.46 -31.58
N GLY A 25 -15.83 -6.37 -32.53
CA GLY A 25 -14.57 -6.32 -33.25
C GLY A 25 -13.80 -7.64 -33.46
N CYS A 26 -14.16 -8.33 -34.55
CA CYS A 26 -13.32 -9.20 -35.40
C CYS A 26 -12.79 -10.55 -34.90
N ALA A 27 -13.18 -11.55 -35.69
CA ALA A 27 -12.92 -12.96 -35.60
C ALA A 27 -11.48 -13.36 -36.00
N ALA A 28 -11.00 -14.40 -35.30
CA ALA A 28 -10.26 -15.58 -35.78
C ALA A 28 -9.20 -15.43 -36.90
N ALA A 29 -7.94 -15.68 -36.52
CA ALA A 29 -7.05 -16.57 -37.26
C ALA A 29 -6.01 -17.18 -36.31
N ALA A 30 -5.88 -18.50 -36.40
CA ALA A 30 -5.05 -19.36 -35.56
C ALA A 30 -3.55 -19.14 -35.78
N THR A 31 -2.76 -19.35 -34.73
CA THR A 31 -1.50 -20.11 -34.79
C THR A 31 -1.16 -20.56 -33.38
N LEU A 32 -1.45 -21.83 -33.08
CA LEU A 32 -0.77 -22.56 -32.01
C LEU A 32 0.71 -22.67 -32.40
N ALA A 33 1.54 -21.78 -31.88
CA ALA A 33 2.98 -22.01 -31.85
C ALA A 33 3.32 -22.62 -30.49
N LEU A 34 3.28 -23.95 -30.42
CA LEU A 34 3.90 -24.77 -29.39
C LEU A 34 5.42 -24.53 -29.44
N ALA A 35 5.88 -23.45 -28.84
CA ALA A 35 7.28 -23.28 -28.51
C ALA A 35 7.53 -24.02 -27.20
N LEU A 36 7.85 -25.32 -27.32
CA LEU A 36 8.55 -26.11 -26.30
C LEU A 36 9.96 -25.49 -26.11
N GLY A 37 10.00 -24.32 -25.48
CA GLY A 37 11.21 -23.72 -24.97
C GLY A 37 11.59 -24.46 -23.70
N SER A 38 12.63 -25.28 -23.82
CA SER A 38 13.38 -25.89 -22.74
C SER A 38 13.68 -24.85 -21.64
N PHE A 39 12.81 -24.82 -20.63
CA PHE A 39 13.11 -24.23 -19.33
C PHE A 39 14.24 -25.07 -18.74
N THR A 40 15.48 -24.69 -19.02
CA THR A 40 16.58 -24.96 -18.12
C THR A 40 16.21 -24.25 -16.81
N PRO A 41 16.02 -24.96 -15.68
CA PRO A 41 16.01 -24.27 -14.41
C PRO A 41 17.43 -23.75 -14.23
N ALA A 42 17.64 -22.48 -14.59
CA ALA A 42 18.76 -21.74 -14.07
C ALA A 42 18.69 -21.89 -12.55
N ILE A 43 19.67 -22.58 -11.98
CA ILE A 43 19.93 -22.65 -10.55
C ILE A 43 20.33 -21.23 -10.13
N GLY A 44 19.32 -20.37 -10.08
CA GLY A 44 19.38 -18.99 -9.64
C GLY A 44 19.10 -19.02 -8.16
N GLN A 45 20.19 -19.06 -7.40
CA GLN A 45 20.34 -18.78 -5.98
C GLN A 45 19.04 -18.55 -5.21
N ASP A 46 18.79 -19.44 -4.25
CA ASP A 46 17.87 -19.26 -3.14
C ASP A 46 18.09 -17.90 -2.47
N SER A 47 17.47 -16.85 -3.02
CA SER A 47 17.15 -15.69 -2.23
C SER A 47 16.07 -16.14 -1.26
N ALA A 48 16.53 -16.64 -0.11
CA ALA A 48 15.68 -16.99 1.01
C ALA A 48 14.62 -15.89 1.18
N PRO A 49 13.33 -16.25 1.28
CA PRO A 49 12.28 -15.27 1.53
C PRO A 49 12.69 -14.40 2.73
N PRO A 50 12.43 -13.08 2.70
CA PRO A 50 12.78 -12.21 3.82
C PRO A 50 12.26 -12.84 5.09
N GLU A 51 13.18 -13.15 6.01
CA GLU A 51 12.92 -14.00 7.15
C GLU A 51 11.69 -13.49 7.89
N ARG A 52 10.59 -14.25 7.79
CA ARG A 52 9.30 -13.85 8.34
C ARG A 52 9.36 -14.12 9.84
N LEU A 53 8.95 -13.13 10.63
CA LEU A 53 8.84 -13.25 12.08
C LEU A 53 8.13 -14.55 12.48
N THR A 54 8.72 -15.29 13.41
CA THR A 54 8.08 -16.49 13.98
C THR A 54 6.79 -16.11 14.73
N PRO A 55 5.83 -17.03 14.92
CA PRO A 55 4.63 -16.74 15.71
C PRO A 55 4.93 -16.18 17.10
N ALA A 56 5.88 -16.78 17.83
CA ALA A 56 6.30 -16.32 19.15
C ALA A 56 6.92 -14.91 19.13
N GLN A 57 7.72 -14.58 18.11
CA GLN A 57 8.25 -13.23 17.93
C GLN A 57 7.16 -12.21 17.63
N ARG A 58 6.13 -12.60 16.85
CA ARG A 58 4.99 -11.72 16.54
C ARG A 58 4.17 -11.37 17.78
N GLU A 59 3.92 -12.34 18.65
CA GLU A 59 3.21 -12.12 19.92
C GLU A 59 4.01 -11.21 20.84
N LYS A 60 5.32 -11.41 20.94
CA LYS A 60 6.21 -10.59 21.77
C LYS A 60 6.20 -9.11 21.39
N ILE A 61 6.25 -8.78 20.09
CA ILE A 61 6.26 -7.39 19.61
C ILE A 61 4.87 -6.77 19.43
N PHE A 62 3.81 -7.58 19.50
CA PHE A 62 2.45 -7.15 19.23
C PHE A 62 2.01 -5.90 20.00
N PRO A 63 2.21 -5.78 21.33
CA PRO A 63 1.74 -4.61 22.07
C PRO A 63 2.43 -3.31 21.60
N GLU A 64 3.75 -3.35 21.38
CA GLU A 64 4.51 -2.20 20.88
C GLU A 64 4.10 -1.83 19.46
N ARG A 65 3.90 -2.83 18.61
CA ARG A 65 3.45 -2.63 17.22
C ARG A 65 2.03 -2.05 17.17
N LYS A 66 1.13 -2.50 18.04
CA LYS A 66 -0.22 -1.95 18.17
C LYS A 66 -0.18 -0.48 18.61
N ALA A 67 0.61 -0.16 19.63
CA ALA A 67 0.77 1.21 20.10
C ALA A 67 1.35 2.13 19.01
N LEU A 68 2.36 1.66 18.27
CA LEU A 68 2.92 2.37 17.13
C LEU A 68 1.88 2.62 16.03
N LEU A 69 1.09 1.61 15.68
CA LEU A 69 0.04 1.74 14.66
C LEU A 69 -0.98 2.81 15.05
N LEU A 70 -1.44 2.82 16.30
CA LEU A 70 -2.38 3.83 16.79
C LEU A 70 -1.79 5.25 16.70
N LYS A 71 -0.53 5.42 17.12
CA LYS A 71 0.18 6.70 17.01
C LYS A 71 0.31 7.15 15.56
N GLN A 72 0.65 6.23 14.65
CA GLN A 72 0.76 6.51 13.22
C GLN A 72 -0.59 6.97 12.64
N GLN A 73 -1.69 6.31 12.99
CA GLN A 73 -3.03 6.69 12.53
C GLN A 73 -3.39 8.10 13.00
N GLN A 74 -3.16 8.41 14.27
CA GLN A 74 -3.40 9.77 14.81
C GLN A 74 -2.56 10.83 14.08
N GLN A 75 -1.29 10.55 13.80
CA GLN A 75 -0.43 11.47 13.04
C GLN A 75 -0.91 11.64 11.59
N SER A 76 -1.35 10.55 10.94
CA SER A 76 -1.89 10.59 9.58
C SER A 76 -3.14 11.48 9.50
N LEU A 77 -4.06 11.35 10.47
CA LEU A 77 -5.25 12.19 10.56
C LEU A 77 -4.87 13.67 10.70
N LYS A 78 -3.92 13.99 11.59
CA LYS A 78 -3.44 15.38 11.76
C LYS A 78 -2.84 15.96 10.47
N ILE A 79 -2.07 15.17 9.72
CA ILE A 79 -1.52 15.59 8.43
C ILE A 79 -2.67 15.90 7.46
N GLN A 80 -3.67 15.01 7.40
CA GLN A 80 -4.83 15.18 6.52
C GLN A 80 -5.66 16.41 6.88
N GLU A 81 -5.94 16.63 8.17
CA GLU A 81 -6.63 17.83 8.66
C GLU A 81 -5.87 19.11 8.31
N THR A 82 -4.54 19.08 8.45
CA THR A 82 -3.67 20.21 8.10
C THR A 82 -3.72 20.50 6.60
N TYR A 83 -3.67 19.45 5.77
CA TYR A 83 -3.81 19.59 4.33
C TYR A 83 -5.17 20.16 3.95
N LEU A 84 -6.27 19.64 4.52
CA LEU A 84 -7.63 20.15 4.28
C LEU A 84 -7.76 21.63 4.66
N ARG A 85 -7.16 22.05 5.77
CA ARG A 85 -7.16 23.47 6.18
C ARG A 85 -6.38 24.32 5.18
N CYS A 86 -5.20 23.87 4.79
CA CYS A 86 -4.34 24.58 3.83
C CYS A 86 -5.04 24.74 2.47
N THR A 87 -5.64 23.67 1.95
CA THR A 87 -6.32 23.71 0.64
C THR A 87 -7.58 24.57 0.66
N LYS A 88 -8.33 24.58 1.77
CA LYS A 88 -9.48 25.49 1.95
C LYS A 88 -9.05 26.97 1.98
N ALA A 89 -7.88 27.27 2.54
CA ALA A 89 -7.34 28.62 2.61
C ALA A 89 -6.58 29.06 1.35
N ALA A 90 -6.25 28.13 0.44
CA ALA A 90 -5.49 28.43 -0.76
C ALA A 90 -6.34 29.26 -1.74
N ASN A 91 -5.92 30.48 -2.01
CA ASN A 91 -6.60 31.43 -2.89
C ASN A 91 -6.06 31.44 -4.33
N ASN A 92 -4.98 30.71 -4.60
CA ASN A 92 -4.36 30.64 -5.92
C ASN A 92 -3.62 29.31 -6.14
N GLN A 93 -3.13 29.11 -7.37
CA GLN A 93 -2.48 27.87 -7.77
C GLN A 93 -1.16 27.63 -7.01
N ASP A 94 -0.40 28.68 -6.70
CA ASP A 94 0.88 28.55 -6.01
C ASP A 94 0.70 28.16 -4.54
N ALA A 95 -0.29 28.76 -3.86
CA ALA A 95 -0.70 28.37 -2.52
C ALA A 95 -1.12 26.89 -2.49
N LEU A 96 -1.93 26.45 -3.46
CA LEU A 96 -2.32 25.04 -3.57
C LEU A 96 -1.12 24.10 -3.81
N ARG A 97 -0.16 24.50 -4.66
CA ARG A 97 1.09 23.74 -4.88
C ARG A 97 1.91 23.63 -3.61
N ASN A 98 1.99 24.69 -2.81
CA ASN A 98 2.66 24.70 -1.52
C ASN A 98 1.99 23.77 -0.51
N CYS A 99 0.65 23.77 -0.43
CA CYS A 99 -0.09 22.81 0.40
C CYS A 99 0.24 21.36 0.03
N LYS A 100 0.24 21.03 -1.27
CA LYS A 100 0.60 19.69 -1.78
C LYS A 100 2.05 19.32 -1.50
N LYS A 101 2.97 20.28 -1.52
CA LYS A 101 4.38 20.05 -1.19
C LYS A 101 4.54 19.73 0.30
N ALA A 102 3.91 20.53 1.17
CA ALA A 102 3.95 20.34 2.61
C ALA A 102 3.34 18.99 3.03
N ASP A 103 2.18 18.60 2.46
CA ASP A 103 1.56 17.30 2.71
C ASP A 103 2.50 16.14 2.31
N ARG A 104 3.09 16.19 1.11
CA ARG A 104 4.05 15.16 0.67
C ARG A 104 5.25 15.04 1.61
N GLN A 105 5.79 16.16 2.08
CA GLN A 105 6.91 16.17 3.01
C GLN A 105 6.51 15.57 4.37
N ALA A 106 5.33 15.94 4.89
CA ALA A 106 4.82 15.41 6.15
C ALA A 106 4.58 13.89 6.07
N GLN A 107 4.01 13.41 4.96
CA GLN A 107 3.80 11.98 4.70
C GLN A 107 5.13 11.22 4.60
N GLN A 108 6.13 11.77 3.93
CA GLN A 108 7.46 11.17 3.84
C GLN A 108 8.13 11.08 5.21
N LYS A 109 8.05 12.16 6.01
CA LYS A 109 8.56 12.19 7.37
C LYS A 109 7.88 11.14 8.26
N LEU A 110 6.55 11.05 8.23
CA LEU A 110 5.80 10.04 8.98
C LEU A 110 6.25 8.61 8.63
N ARG A 111 6.45 8.33 7.34
CA ARG A 111 6.93 7.01 6.89
C ARG A 111 8.35 6.71 7.38
N ALA A 112 9.26 7.69 7.34
CA ALA A 112 10.62 7.53 7.84
C ALA A 112 10.61 7.25 9.35
N GLU A 113 9.91 8.07 10.13
CA GLU A 113 9.77 7.90 11.58
C GLU A 113 9.15 6.55 11.95
N THR A 114 8.13 6.10 11.20
CA THR A 114 7.49 4.80 11.43
C THR A 114 8.47 3.64 11.18
N ARG A 115 9.29 3.73 10.11
CA ARG A 115 10.32 2.71 9.82
C ARG A 115 11.38 2.66 10.92
N ASP A 116 11.82 3.82 11.39
CA ASP A 116 12.83 3.91 12.44
C ASP A 116 12.29 3.38 13.78
N GLN A 117 11.03 3.68 14.11
CA GLN A 117 10.37 3.14 15.31
C GLN A 117 10.17 1.63 15.21
N MET A 118 9.76 1.11 14.05
CA MET A 118 9.70 -0.34 13.83
C MET A 118 11.07 -1.01 13.99
N ARG A 119 12.14 -0.40 13.47
CA ARG A 119 13.50 -0.91 13.63
C ARG A 119 13.90 -0.99 15.11
N LYS A 120 13.63 0.06 15.88
CA LYS A 120 13.87 0.10 17.33
C LYS A 120 13.08 -0.97 18.10
N ILE A 121 11.85 -1.29 17.66
CA ILE A 121 11.06 -2.38 18.25
C ILE A 121 11.76 -3.72 17.99
N TYR A 122 12.25 -3.96 16.77
CA TYR A 122 12.97 -5.19 16.44
C TYR A 122 14.29 -5.33 17.20
N GLU A 123 15.10 -4.27 17.22
CA GLU A 123 16.39 -4.23 17.94
C GLU A 123 16.20 -4.55 19.43
N ARG A 124 15.23 -3.90 20.10
CA ARG A 124 14.95 -4.14 21.53
C ARG A 124 14.48 -5.56 21.82
N ASN A 125 13.85 -6.20 20.84
CA ASN A 125 13.33 -7.56 20.99
C ASN A 125 14.31 -8.64 20.50
N GLY A 126 15.52 -8.26 20.07
CA GLY A 126 16.55 -9.17 19.58
C GLY A 126 16.22 -9.79 18.22
N ILE A 127 15.39 -9.11 17.43
CA ILE A 127 14.92 -9.57 16.12
C ILE A 127 15.72 -8.85 15.05
N GLN A 128 16.27 -9.60 14.08
CA GLN A 128 16.87 -8.98 12.90
C GLN A 128 15.78 -8.27 12.10
N ALA A 129 15.93 -6.95 11.93
CA ALA A 129 15.00 -6.18 11.13
C ALA A 129 15.08 -6.65 9.68
N PRO A 130 13.93 -6.87 8.99
CA PRO A 130 13.94 -7.26 7.60
C PRO A 130 14.66 -6.18 6.79
N VAL A 131 15.78 -6.55 6.17
CA VAL A 131 16.54 -5.66 5.29
C VAL A 131 15.64 -5.38 4.09
N GLY A 132 15.14 -4.15 3.99
CA GLY A 132 14.36 -3.71 2.85
C GLY A 132 15.22 -3.79 1.61
N GLY A 133 15.08 -4.86 0.84
CA GLY A 133 15.73 -4.97 -0.45
C GLY A 133 15.35 -3.78 -1.33
N PRO A 134 16.24 -3.31 -2.21
CA PRO A 134 15.88 -2.28 -3.18
C PRO A 134 14.66 -2.80 -3.93
N GLY A 135 13.49 -2.20 -3.68
CA GLY A 135 12.28 -2.57 -4.37
C GLY A 135 12.62 -2.43 -5.85
N LYS A 136 12.71 -3.56 -6.56
CA LYS A 136 13.05 -3.62 -7.99
C LYS A 136 12.25 -2.51 -8.63
N GLY A 137 12.97 -1.47 -9.05
CA GLY A 137 12.35 -0.23 -9.48
C GLY A 137 11.28 -0.61 -10.49
N ARG A 138 10.04 -0.19 -10.24
CA ARG A 138 9.13 0.08 -11.34
C ARG A 138 9.79 1.19 -12.15
N LYS A 139 10.77 0.79 -12.97
CA LYS A 139 11.38 1.59 -14.03
C LYS A 139 10.24 1.74 -15.02
N GLY A 140 9.36 2.70 -14.73
CA GLY A 140 8.33 3.12 -15.66
C GLY A 140 9.06 3.36 -16.97
N THR A 141 8.69 2.58 -17.97
CA THR A 141 8.98 2.86 -19.37
C THR A 141 8.54 4.29 -19.60
N LYS A 142 9.54 5.19 -19.51
CA LYS A 142 9.42 6.59 -19.84
C LYS A 142 9.06 6.55 -21.32
N GLY A 143 7.78 6.77 -21.62
CA GLY A 143 7.29 6.89 -22.99
C GLY A 143 8.21 7.86 -23.69
N LYS A 144 9.00 7.36 -24.66
CA LYS A 144 9.59 8.20 -25.68
C LYS A 144 8.41 8.75 -26.47
N GLY A 145 7.89 9.90 -26.04
CA GLY A 145 7.27 10.82 -26.97
C GLY A 145 8.37 11.21 -27.94
N SER A 146 8.38 10.59 -29.12
CA SER A 146 9.07 11.11 -30.28
C SER A 146 8.36 12.41 -30.67
N ALA A 147 8.94 13.51 -30.24
CA ALA A 147 8.83 14.78 -30.93
C ALA A 147 9.59 14.66 -32.25
N GLY A 148 8.97 15.17 -33.34
CA GLY A 148 9.66 15.60 -34.56
C GLY A 148 9.79 14.56 -35.68
N ALA A 149 8.89 14.65 -36.65
CA ALA A 149 9.18 15.09 -38.03
C ALA A 149 7.87 15.50 -38.70
#